data_AF-A0AB39S7N8-F1
#
_entry.id   AF-A0AB39S7N8-F1
#
_cell.length_a   1.000
_cell.length_b   1.000
_cell.length_c   1.000
_cell.angle_alpha   90.00
_cell.angle_beta   90.00
_cell.angle_gamma   90.00
#
_symmetry.space_group_name_H-M   'P 1'
#
loop_
_entity.id
_entity.type
_entity.pdbx_description
1 polymer ?
#
loop_
_entity_poly.entity_id
_entity_poly.type
_entity_poly.pdbx_seq_one_letter_code
_entity_poly.pdbx_strand_id
1 'polypeptide(L)'
;MDTPLFSASALLIALATATYLTYAPHPPHAEPDPAALRARVVLCASAFASAFLLVPPVAEAVDEVTGHGGAGALLWALTSGLTILSMQLVTVSWWLPTIGVRRAVVAHIVFFCCVMAVLVWEFQYIRASSAQLFSAPQGDGMEAAFVLTHLGFLDVMATAVSLQYILLAYAAWRRRPVAAAGLAVTAVGSVLGLAYSGTRTGITIARLAGWTWPSIVETHIVPITGALAALFVTVGITLPTVAKRVLPPRVRPATDRGVKDRAVRRIALP
;
A
#
# COMPACT_ATOMS: atom_id res chain seq x y z
N MET A 1 -14.47 -2.83 22.15
CA MET A 1 -13.67 -2.50 20.95
C MET A 1 -14.62 -2.36 19.78
N ASP A 2 -14.45 -1.33 18.95
CA ASP A 2 -15.33 -0.99 17.83
C ASP A 2 -15.20 -2.00 16.66
N THR A 3 -15.54 -3.25 16.95
CA THR A 3 -15.60 -4.39 16.02
C THR A 3 -16.48 -4.18 14.79
N PRO A 4 -17.59 -3.40 14.79
CA PRO A 4 -18.41 -3.29 13.59
C PRO A 4 -17.77 -2.42 12.51
N LEU A 5 -17.00 -1.37 12.87
CA LEU A 5 -16.36 -0.48 11.89
C LEU A 5 -15.21 -1.18 11.16
N PHE A 6 -14.37 -1.92 11.89
CA PHE A 6 -13.30 -2.71 11.27
C PHE A 6 -13.87 -3.82 10.40
N SER A 7 -14.84 -4.58 10.91
CA SER A 7 -15.50 -5.63 10.14
C SER A 7 -16.18 -5.07 8.88
N ALA A 8 -16.90 -3.95 8.99
CA ALA A 8 -17.55 -3.31 7.85
C ALA A 8 -16.53 -2.79 6.83
N SER A 9 -15.44 -2.17 7.28
CA SER A 9 -14.37 -1.71 6.39
C SER A 9 -13.66 -2.87 5.70
N ALA A 10 -13.36 -3.95 6.42
CA ALA A 10 -12.76 -5.16 5.85
C ALA A 10 -13.69 -5.81 4.83
N LEU A 11 -15.00 -5.85 5.11
CA LEU A 11 -16.02 -6.40 4.21
C LEU A 11 -16.22 -5.52 2.98
N LEU A 12 -16.17 -4.20 3.12
CA LEU A 12 -16.18 -3.27 1.98
C LEU A 12 -14.91 -3.40 1.14
N ILE A 13 -13.74 -3.57 1.76
CA ILE A 13 -12.47 -3.80 1.06
C ILE A 13 -12.54 -5.13 0.32
N ALA A 14 -13.08 -6.17 0.97
CA ALA A 14 -13.26 -7.48 0.39
C ALA A 14 -14.19 -7.45 -0.82
N LEU A 15 -15.35 -6.78 -0.69
CA LEU A 15 -16.31 -6.60 -1.77
C LEU A 15 -15.73 -5.77 -2.91
N ALA A 16 -15.06 -4.65 -2.62
CA ALA A 16 -14.45 -3.80 -3.64
C ALA A 16 -13.34 -4.56 -4.40
N THR A 17 -12.55 -5.35 -3.69
CA THR A 17 -11.49 -6.19 -4.25
C THR A 17 -12.06 -7.31 -5.10
N ALA A 18 -13.08 -8.02 -4.59
CA ALA A 18 -13.76 -9.08 -5.32
C ALA A 18 -14.42 -8.53 -6.60
N THR A 19 -15.17 -7.42 -6.48
CA THR A 19 -15.77 -6.72 -7.61
C THR A 19 -14.71 -6.32 -8.64
N TYR A 20 -13.55 -5.81 -8.20
CA TYR A 20 -12.47 -5.49 -9.13
C TYR A 20 -11.91 -6.73 -9.84
N LEU A 21 -11.71 -7.85 -9.13
CA LEU A 21 -11.24 -9.10 -9.75
C LEU A 21 -12.25 -9.68 -10.74
N THR A 22 -13.56 -9.56 -10.45
CA THR A 22 -14.63 -10.05 -11.33
C THR A 22 -14.88 -9.13 -12.53
N TYR A 23 -14.82 -7.81 -12.30
CA TYR A 23 -15.08 -6.76 -13.29
C TYR A 23 -13.81 -6.07 -13.79
N ALA A 24 -12.66 -6.76 -13.79
CA ALA A 24 -11.51 -6.34 -14.58
C ALA A 24 -11.57 -7.03 -15.97
N PRO A 25 -12.51 -6.69 -16.87
CA PRO A 25 -12.45 -7.19 -18.23
C PRO A 25 -11.18 -6.63 -18.87
N HIS A 26 -10.48 -7.51 -19.57
CA HIS A 26 -9.32 -7.17 -20.38
C HIS A 26 -9.55 -5.86 -21.14
N PRO A 27 -8.64 -4.87 -21.04
CA PRO A 27 -8.76 -3.66 -21.82
C PRO A 27 -8.78 -4.04 -23.32
N PRO A 28 -9.81 -3.68 -24.08
CA PRO A 28 -10.00 -4.22 -25.44
C PRO A 28 -8.94 -3.76 -26.46
N HIS A 29 -8.07 -2.80 -26.15
CA HIS A 29 -7.24 -2.12 -27.16
C HIS A 29 -5.78 -1.80 -26.77
N ALA A 30 -5.22 -2.46 -25.76
CA ALA A 30 -3.77 -2.43 -25.53
C ALA A 30 -3.38 -3.74 -24.87
N GLU A 31 -2.38 -4.45 -25.41
CA GLU A 31 -1.75 -5.58 -24.72
C GLU A 31 -1.32 -5.09 -23.33
N PRO A 32 -2.01 -5.51 -22.25
CA PRO A 32 -1.65 -5.06 -20.93
C PRO A 32 -0.27 -5.65 -20.61
N ASP A 33 0.66 -4.81 -20.16
CA ASP A 33 1.93 -5.31 -19.63
C ASP A 33 1.62 -6.38 -18.57
N PRO A 34 2.00 -7.64 -18.79
CA PRO A 34 1.65 -8.75 -17.90
C PRO A 34 2.18 -8.51 -16.49
N ALA A 35 3.25 -7.72 -16.32
CA ALA A 35 3.77 -7.35 -15.00
C ALA A 35 2.81 -6.42 -14.24
N ALA A 36 2.21 -5.45 -14.92
CA ALA A 36 1.27 -4.51 -14.31
C ALA A 36 -0.04 -5.20 -13.90
N LEU A 37 -0.51 -6.18 -14.69
CA LEU A 37 -1.67 -6.98 -14.33
C LEU A 37 -1.40 -7.82 -13.07
N ARG A 38 -0.26 -8.53 -13.04
CA ARG A 38 0.15 -9.33 -11.88
C ARG A 38 0.29 -8.46 -10.62
N ALA A 39 0.92 -7.29 -10.72
CA ALA A 39 1.05 -6.37 -9.60
C ALA A 39 -0.31 -5.92 -9.04
N ARG A 40 -1.32 -5.69 -9.90
CA ARG A 40 -2.68 -5.35 -9.45
C ARG A 40 -3.40 -6.52 -8.78
N VAL A 41 -3.23 -7.74 -9.30
CA VAL A 41 -3.81 -8.93 -8.66
C VAL A 41 -3.18 -9.17 -7.29
N VAL A 42 -1.85 -9.07 -7.20
CA VAL A 42 -1.13 -9.20 -5.93
C VAL A 42 -1.59 -8.11 -4.95
N LEU A 43 -1.66 -6.85 -5.39
CA LEU A 43 -2.17 -5.73 -4.60
C LEU A 43 -3.54 -6.03 -4.00
N CYS A 44 -4.47 -6.50 -4.84
CA CYS A 44 -5.82 -6.85 -4.44
C CYS A 44 -5.85 -8.02 -3.46
N ALA A 45 -5.15 -9.11 -3.78
CA ALA A 45 -5.10 -10.30 -2.93
C ALA A 45 -4.46 -10.01 -1.57
N SER A 46 -3.37 -9.24 -1.54
CA SER A 46 -2.68 -8.88 -0.31
C SER A 46 -3.49 -7.88 0.52
N ALA A 47 -4.19 -6.93 -0.11
CA ALA A 47 -5.07 -5.99 0.59
C ALA A 47 -6.26 -6.73 1.23
N PHE A 48 -6.84 -7.69 0.50
CA PHE A 48 -7.88 -8.57 1.02
C PHE A 48 -7.37 -9.37 2.21
N ALA A 49 -6.24 -10.06 2.07
CA ALA A 49 -5.67 -10.87 3.15
C ALA A 49 -5.35 -10.01 4.38
N SER A 50 -4.76 -8.83 4.19
CA SER A 50 -4.47 -7.90 5.28
C SER A 50 -5.75 -7.42 5.98
N ALA A 51 -6.80 -7.09 5.22
CA ALA A 51 -8.08 -6.67 5.80
C ALA A 51 -8.75 -7.81 6.61
N PHE A 52 -8.66 -9.05 6.13
CA PHE A 52 -9.17 -10.22 6.86
C PHE A 52 -8.39 -10.47 8.15
N LEU A 53 -7.06 -10.43 8.09
CA LEU A 53 -6.19 -10.68 9.24
C LEU A 53 -6.23 -9.58 10.29
N LEU A 54 -6.73 -8.40 9.93
CA LEU A 54 -6.96 -7.31 10.87
C LEU A 54 -8.18 -7.56 11.79
N VAL A 55 -9.06 -8.51 11.43
CA VAL A 55 -10.21 -8.91 12.26
C VAL A 55 -9.68 -9.81 13.39
N PRO A 56 -9.78 -9.41 14.68
CA PRO A 56 -9.13 -10.15 15.77
C PRO A 56 -9.51 -11.64 15.84
N PRO A 57 -10.78 -12.05 15.70
CA PRO A 57 -11.15 -13.47 15.64
C PRO A 57 -10.46 -14.26 14.52
N VAL A 58 -10.19 -13.63 13.37
CA VAL A 58 -9.50 -14.28 12.25
C VAL A 58 -8.02 -14.44 12.57
N ALA A 59 -7.39 -13.42 13.14
CA ALA A 59 -6.00 -13.50 13.56
C ALA A 59 -5.77 -14.55 14.66
N GLU A 60 -6.67 -14.62 15.63
CA GLU A 60 -6.65 -15.63 16.69
C GLU A 60 -6.86 -17.04 16.13
N ALA A 61 -7.78 -17.23 15.19
CA ALA A 61 -7.94 -18.51 14.50
C ALA A 61 -6.66 -18.93 13.75
N VAL A 62 -5.92 -17.99 13.17
CA VAL A 62 -4.61 -18.27 12.55
C VAL A 62 -3.58 -18.67 13.61
N ASP A 63 -3.54 -17.99 14.76
CA ASP A 63 -2.67 -18.37 15.88
C ASP A 63 -2.98 -19.79 16.37
N GLU A 64 -4.26 -20.15 16.48
CA GLU A 64 -4.70 -21.50 16.88
C GLU A 64 -4.30 -22.57 15.87
N VAL A 65 -4.53 -22.32 14.57
CA VAL A 65 -4.20 -23.27 13.49
C VAL A 65 -2.69 -23.48 13.35
N THR A 66 -1.90 -22.42 13.54
CA THR A 66 -0.44 -22.49 13.45
C THR A 66 0.22 -22.99 14.74
N GLY A 67 -0.51 -22.97 15.87
CA GLY A 67 0.02 -23.32 17.18
C GLY A 67 1.05 -22.31 17.71
N HIS A 68 1.12 -21.11 17.15
CA HIS A 68 2.07 -20.07 17.54
C HIS A 68 1.36 -18.73 17.77
N GLY A 69 1.50 -18.17 18.97
CA GLY A 69 0.94 -16.85 19.28
C GLY A 69 1.54 -15.77 18.38
N GLY A 70 0.69 -14.91 17.82
CA GLY A 70 1.13 -13.78 17.00
C GLY A 70 1.34 -14.09 15.52
N ALA A 71 1.11 -15.34 15.07
CA ALA A 71 1.26 -15.72 13.67
C ALA A 71 0.32 -14.92 12.75
N GLY A 72 -0.90 -14.63 13.20
CA GLY A 72 -1.84 -13.74 12.52
C GLY A 72 -1.30 -12.33 12.35
N ALA A 73 -0.64 -11.77 13.37
CA ALA A 73 0.00 -10.46 13.32
C ALA A 73 1.20 -10.42 12.37
N LEU A 74 2.02 -11.47 12.34
CA LEU A 74 3.09 -11.59 11.34
C LEU A 74 2.52 -11.66 9.93
N LEU A 75 1.51 -12.51 9.70
CA LEU A 75 0.91 -12.65 8.38
C LEU A 75 0.23 -11.36 7.92
N TRP A 76 -0.40 -10.63 8.86
CA TRP A 76 -0.91 -9.29 8.61
C TRP A 76 0.21 -8.33 8.20
N ALA A 77 1.34 -8.32 8.90
CA ALA A 77 2.48 -7.47 8.58
C ALA A 77 3.09 -7.77 7.20
N LEU A 78 3.18 -9.06 6.84
CA LEU A 78 3.64 -9.50 5.52
C LEU A 78 2.68 -9.05 4.42
N THR A 79 1.38 -9.25 4.61
CA THR A 79 0.35 -8.91 3.61
C THR A 79 0.14 -7.41 3.46
N SER A 80 0.21 -6.63 4.55
CA SER A 80 0.15 -5.17 4.50
C SER A 80 1.38 -4.59 3.79
N GLY A 81 2.57 -5.12 4.07
CA GLY A 81 3.78 -4.72 3.36
C GLY A 81 3.75 -5.06 1.88
N LEU A 82 3.26 -6.25 1.52
CA LEU A 82 3.09 -6.66 0.12
C LEU A 82 2.07 -5.76 -0.62
N THR A 83 1.02 -5.32 0.08
CA THR A 83 0.01 -4.39 -0.43
C THR A 83 0.65 -3.06 -0.82
N ILE A 84 1.40 -2.45 0.10
CA ILE A 84 2.09 -1.18 -0.15
C ILE A 84 3.16 -1.30 -1.23
N LEU A 85 3.96 -2.37 -1.22
CA LEU A 85 4.93 -2.63 -2.28
C LEU A 85 4.23 -2.73 -3.65
N SER A 86 3.11 -3.45 -3.71
CA SER A 86 2.34 -3.59 -4.94
C SER A 86 1.74 -2.27 -5.41
N MET A 87 1.32 -1.37 -4.51
CA MET A 87 0.91 -0.01 -4.88
C MET A 87 2.05 0.75 -5.57
N GLN A 88 3.26 0.69 -5.04
CA GLN A 88 4.43 1.33 -5.65
C GLN A 88 4.78 0.73 -7.02
N LEU A 89 4.64 -0.59 -7.19
CA LEU A 89 4.84 -1.24 -8.49
C LEU A 89 3.79 -0.79 -9.52
N VAL A 90 2.53 -0.63 -9.08
CA VAL A 90 1.44 -0.16 -9.94
C VAL A 90 1.67 1.31 -10.33
N THR A 91 2.06 2.19 -9.41
CA THR A 91 2.35 3.60 -9.75
C THR A 91 3.54 3.72 -10.70
N VAL A 92 4.59 2.93 -10.49
CA VAL A 92 5.73 2.81 -11.40
C VAL A 92 5.28 2.48 -12.81
N SER A 93 4.37 1.52 -12.98
CA SER A 93 3.83 1.14 -14.30
C SER A 93 3.07 2.29 -14.99
N TRP A 94 2.58 3.27 -14.24
CA TRP A 94 1.86 4.43 -14.76
C TRP A 94 2.77 5.60 -15.14
N TRP A 95 3.94 5.75 -14.53
CA TRP A 95 4.83 6.89 -14.75
C TRP A 95 5.65 6.79 -16.04
N LEU A 96 6.50 5.77 -16.25
CA LEU A 96 7.41 5.75 -17.40
C LEU A 96 7.97 4.34 -17.76
N PRO A 97 8.20 4.03 -19.06
CA PRO A 97 8.83 2.80 -19.53
C PRO A 97 10.37 2.88 -19.58
N THR A 98 11.04 3.53 -18.60
CA THR A 98 12.49 3.81 -18.69
C THR A 98 13.33 3.03 -17.67
N ILE A 99 14.56 2.68 -18.05
CA ILE A 99 15.50 1.80 -17.34
C ILE A 99 15.77 2.23 -15.87
N GLY A 100 15.69 3.53 -15.55
CA GLY A 100 15.87 4.04 -14.19
C GLY A 100 14.80 3.54 -13.20
N VAL A 101 13.60 3.28 -13.70
CA VAL A 101 12.46 2.78 -12.92
C VAL A 101 12.70 1.35 -12.42
N ARG A 102 13.40 0.51 -13.20
CA ARG A 102 13.76 -0.86 -12.80
C ARG A 102 14.68 -0.87 -11.58
N ARG A 103 15.63 0.07 -11.49
CA ARG A 103 16.55 0.17 -10.33
C ARG A 103 15.79 0.59 -9.07
N ALA A 104 14.90 1.58 -9.18
CA ALA A 104 14.06 1.99 -8.07
C ALA A 104 13.16 0.84 -7.59
N VAL A 105 12.51 0.11 -8.50
CA VAL A 105 11.71 -1.08 -8.16
C VAL A 105 12.54 -2.13 -7.43
N VAL A 106 13.72 -2.47 -7.96
CA VAL A 106 14.61 -3.44 -7.31
C VAL A 106 15.01 -2.97 -5.91
N ALA A 107 15.32 -1.68 -5.73
CA ALA A 107 15.64 -1.13 -4.41
C ALA A 107 14.48 -1.27 -3.41
N HIS A 108 13.23 -1.00 -3.83
CA HIS A 108 12.06 -1.16 -2.96
C HIS A 108 11.79 -2.64 -2.63
N ILE A 109 11.96 -3.54 -3.60
CA ILE A 109 11.82 -4.99 -3.36
C ILE A 109 12.90 -5.47 -2.39
N VAL A 110 14.16 -5.08 -2.57
CA VAL A 110 15.26 -5.45 -1.67
C VAL A 110 15.00 -4.89 -0.27
N PHE A 111 14.62 -3.62 -0.17
CA PHE A 111 14.29 -3.00 1.12
C PHE A 111 13.13 -3.74 1.82
N PHE A 112 12.05 -4.05 1.09
CA PHE A 112 10.96 -4.88 1.60
C PHE A 112 11.46 -6.24 2.09
N CYS A 113 12.23 -6.97 1.28
CA CYS A 113 12.76 -8.28 1.67
C CYS A 113 13.64 -8.21 2.93
N CYS A 114 14.48 -7.18 3.05
CA CYS A 114 15.30 -6.96 4.23
C CYS A 114 14.44 -6.73 5.47
N VAL A 115 13.44 -5.84 5.40
CA VAL A 115 12.55 -5.57 6.53
C VAL A 115 11.72 -6.80 6.90
N MET A 116 11.18 -7.53 5.92
CA MET A 116 10.42 -8.75 6.20
C MET A 116 11.29 -9.83 6.83
N ALA A 117 12.55 -9.95 6.43
CA ALA A 117 13.50 -10.86 7.08
C ALA A 117 13.74 -10.47 8.55
N VAL A 118 13.85 -9.17 8.85
CA VAL A 118 13.96 -8.66 10.22
C VAL A 118 12.69 -8.96 11.02
N LEU A 119 11.50 -8.71 10.46
CA LEU A 119 10.23 -9.01 11.14
C LEU A 119 10.08 -10.51 11.45
N VAL A 120 10.42 -11.38 10.50
CA VAL A 120 10.40 -12.84 10.69
C VAL A 120 11.40 -13.29 11.75
N TRP A 121 12.56 -12.62 11.82
CA TRP A 121 13.56 -12.86 12.84
C TRP A 121 13.10 -12.41 14.23
N GLU A 122 12.62 -11.18 14.37
CA GLU A 122 12.06 -10.63 15.62
C GLU A 122 10.91 -11.50 16.13
N PHE A 123 10.06 -11.99 15.22
CA PHE A 123 8.94 -12.86 15.53
C PHE A 123 9.35 -14.16 16.25
N GLN A 124 10.54 -14.71 16.01
CA GLN A 124 11.03 -15.92 16.69
C GLN A 124 11.14 -15.74 18.22
N TYR A 125 11.18 -14.49 18.69
CA TYR A 125 11.35 -14.13 20.09
C TYR A 125 10.05 -13.66 20.75
N ILE A 126 8.95 -13.55 19.98
CA ILE A 126 7.67 -13.06 20.47
C ILE A 126 6.83 -14.22 21.00
N ARG A 127 6.18 -14.02 22.14
CA ARG A 127 5.21 -14.98 22.73
C ARG A 127 3.80 -14.43 22.86
N ALA A 128 3.61 -13.15 22.55
CA ALA A 128 2.30 -12.50 22.58
C ALA A 128 1.36 -13.06 21.53
N SER A 129 0.06 -13.06 21.84
CA SER A 129 -0.97 -13.37 20.85
C SER A 129 -1.12 -12.23 19.83
N SER A 130 -1.71 -12.53 18.67
CA SER A 130 -1.99 -11.51 17.65
C SER A 130 -2.85 -10.37 18.21
N ALA A 131 -3.86 -10.70 19.02
CA ALA A 131 -4.69 -9.71 19.69
C ALA A 131 -3.87 -8.79 20.61
N GLN A 132 -2.89 -9.33 21.35
CA GLN A 132 -2.00 -8.52 22.19
C GLN A 132 -1.11 -7.61 21.33
N LEU A 133 -0.53 -8.11 20.24
CA LEU A 133 0.28 -7.29 19.34
C LEU A 133 -0.53 -6.15 18.70
N PHE A 134 -1.82 -6.37 18.42
CA PHE A 134 -2.71 -5.36 17.84
C PHE A 134 -3.27 -4.36 18.85
N SER A 135 -3.58 -4.79 20.07
CA SER A 135 -4.43 -4.02 21.00
C SER A 135 -3.87 -3.81 22.41
N ALA A 136 -2.88 -4.59 22.83
CA ALA A 136 -2.37 -4.52 24.19
C ALA A 136 -1.13 -3.60 24.31
N PRO A 137 -0.89 -3.04 25.50
CA PRO A 137 0.43 -2.49 25.82
C PRO A 137 1.47 -3.59 25.68
N GLN A 138 2.49 -3.35 24.84
CA GLN A 138 3.62 -4.25 24.65
C GLN A 138 4.41 -4.26 25.95
N GLY A 139 4.38 -5.39 26.64
CA GLY A 139 5.02 -5.56 27.94
C GLY A 139 6.51 -5.86 27.82
N ASP A 140 6.94 -6.35 26.65
CA ASP A 140 8.31 -6.75 26.36
C ASP A 140 8.94 -5.84 25.28
N GLY A 141 10.22 -5.53 25.43
CA GLY A 141 10.98 -4.71 24.49
C GLY A 141 11.06 -5.31 23.09
N MET A 142 11.01 -6.64 22.97
CA MET A 142 11.00 -7.33 21.67
C MET A 142 9.66 -7.20 20.93
N GLU A 143 8.53 -7.23 21.64
CA GLU A 143 7.21 -6.99 21.04
C GLU A 143 7.11 -5.56 20.51
N ALA A 144 7.68 -4.62 21.26
CA ALA A 144 7.76 -3.23 20.83
C ALA A 144 8.70 -3.04 19.64
N ALA A 145 9.87 -3.69 19.63
CA ALA A 145 10.77 -3.68 18.49
C ALA A 145 10.06 -4.17 17.22
N PHE A 146 9.38 -5.32 17.28
CA PHE A 146 8.63 -5.87 16.14
C PHE A 146 7.60 -4.90 15.58
N VAL A 147 6.79 -4.30 16.47
CA VAL A 147 5.76 -3.35 16.02
C VAL A 147 6.38 -2.05 15.51
N LEU A 148 7.44 -1.53 16.13
CA LEU A 148 8.14 -0.34 15.65
C LEU A 148 8.83 -0.57 14.30
N THR A 149 9.45 -1.73 14.09
CA THR A 149 10.04 -2.14 12.81
C THR A 149 8.96 -2.17 11.72
N HIS A 150 7.81 -2.76 12.02
CA HIS A 150 6.70 -2.82 11.08
C HIS A 150 6.11 -1.44 10.77
N LEU A 151 5.77 -0.65 11.79
CA LEU A 151 5.17 0.67 11.64
C LEU A 151 6.14 1.67 10.99
N GLY A 152 7.42 1.65 11.37
CA GLY A 152 8.44 2.48 10.73
C GLY A 152 8.60 2.16 9.24
N PHE A 153 8.54 0.87 8.88
CA PHE A 153 8.48 0.48 7.47
C PHE A 153 7.24 1.00 6.76
N LEU A 154 6.05 0.86 7.38
CA LEU A 154 4.81 1.41 6.83
C LEU A 154 4.90 2.94 6.67
N ASP A 155 5.47 3.66 7.62
CA ASP A 155 5.62 5.11 7.57
C ASP A 155 6.49 5.56 6.40
N VAL A 156 7.66 4.94 6.23
CA VAL A 156 8.57 5.25 5.10
C VAL A 156 7.86 5.00 3.77
N MET A 157 7.21 3.84 3.64
CA MET A 157 6.63 3.43 2.37
C MET A 157 5.33 4.18 2.06
N ALA A 158 4.48 4.43 3.05
CA ALA A 158 3.26 5.21 2.89
C ALA A 158 3.58 6.68 2.58
N THR A 159 4.71 7.22 3.05
CA THR A 159 5.18 8.56 2.65
C THR A 159 5.52 8.59 1.17
N ALA A 160 6.31 7.63 0.70
CA ALA A 160 6.66 7.51 -0.71
C ALA A 160 5.41 7.32 -1.59
N VAL A 161 4.49 6.44 -1.19
CA VAL A 161 3.22 6.21 -1.88
C VAL A 161 2.37 7.48 -1.92
N SER A 162 2.17 8.15 -0.78
CA SER A 162 1.38 9.38 -0.70
C SER A 162 1.87 10.44 -1.69
N LEU A 163 3.18 10.71 -1.69
CA LEU A 163 3.79 11.68 -2.61
C LEU A 163 3.60 11.28 -4.07
N GLN A 164 3.79 10.01 -4.43
CA GLN A 164 3.59 9.53 -5.78
C GLN A 164 2.14 9.70 -6.25
N TYR A 165 1.16 9.35 -5.41
CA TYR A 165 -0.26 9.48 -5.76
C TYR A 165 -0.71 10.94 -5.82
N ILE A 166 -0.18 11.83 -4.98
CA ILE A 166 -0.42 13.29 -5.06
C ILE A 166 0.09 13.83 -6.41
N LEU A 167 1.33 13.51 -6.79
CA LEU A 167 1.92 13.97 -8.05
C LEU A 167 1.14 13.42 -9.26
N LEU A 168 0.71 12.15 -9.21
CA LEU A 168 -0.12 11.54 -10.24
C LEU A 168 -1.49 12.21 -10.36
N ALA A 169 -2.15 12.47 -9.22
CA ALA A 169 -3.44 13.14 -9.18
C ALA A 169 -3.32 14.54 -9.80
N TYR A 170 -2.30 15.30 -9.41
CA TYR A 170 -2.03 16.64 -9.96
C TYR A 170 -1.79 16.60 -11.47
N ALA A 171 -0.93 15.70 -11.95
CA ALA A 171 -0.62 15.56 -13.38
C ALA A 171 -1.84 15.11 -14.20
N ALA A 172 -2.71 14.26 -13.62
CA ALA A 172 -3.91 13.75 -14.28
C ALA A 172 -5.09 14.72 -14.26
N TRP A 173 -5.12 15.69 -13.33
CA TRP A 173 -6.30 16.51 -13.02
C TRP A 173 -6.91 17.20 -14.23
N ARG A 174 -6.07 17.80 -15.08
CA ARG A 174 -6.52 18.55 -16.27
C ARG A 174 -7.04 17.67 -17.40
N ARG A 175 -6.56 16.44 -17.52
CA ARG A 175 -6.84 15.58 -18.68
C ARG A 175 -7.83 14.46 -18.36
N ARG A 176 -7.88 14.02 -17.10
CA ARG A 176 -8.62 12.85 -16.64
C ARG A 176 -9.13 13.06 -15.21
N PRO A 177 -10.11 13.95 -15.01
CA PRO A 177 -10.56 14.36 -13.67
C PRO A 177 -11.07 13.19 -12.83
N VAL A 178 -11.75 12.20 -13.44
CA VAL A 178 -12.24 11.01 -12.71
C VAL A 178 -11.11 10.13 -12.18
N ALA A 179 -10.08 9.88 -13.01
CA ALA A 179 -8.92 9.12 -12.57
C ALA A 179 -8.10 9.90 -11.53
N ALA A 180 -7.97 11.21 -11.73
CA ALA A 180 -7.29 12.10 -10.80
C ALA A 180 -7.98 12.15 -9.43
N ALA A 181 -9.32 12.13 -9.41
CA ALA A 181 -10.10 12.03 -8.17
C ALA A 181 -9.81 10.72 -7.43
N GLY A 182 -9.81 9.57 -8.13
CA GLY A 182 -9.43 8.29 -7.52
C GLY A 182 -8.02 8.30 -6.93
N LEU A 183 -7.04 8.82 -7.68
CA LEU A 183 -5.66 8.98 -7.22
C LEU A 183 -5.55 9.92 -5.99
N ALA A 184 -6.31 11.01 -5.97
CA ALA A 184 -6.36 11.93 -4.83
C ALA A 184 -7.00 11.27 -3.60
N VAL A 185 -8.07 10.49 -3.78
CA VAL A 185 -8.69 9.71 -2.69
C VAL A 185 -7.70 8.69 -2.13
N THR A 186 -6.94 8.00 -2.99
CA THR A 186 -5.85 7.11 -2.53
C THR A 186 -4.79 7.87 -1.75
N ALA A 187 -4.35 9.04 -2.24
CA ALA A 187 -3.37 9.86 -1.54
C ALA A 187 -3.86 10.28 -0.15
N VAL A 188 -5.12 10.73 -0.02
CA VAL A 188 -5.72 11.06 1.28
C VAL A 188 -5.74 9.83 2.19
N GLY A 189 -6.14 8.68 1.67
CA GLY A 189 -6.12 7.43 2.42
C GLY A 189 -4.71 7.05 2.89
N SER A 190 -3.69 7.22 2.06
CA SER A 190 -2.29 6.96 2.43
C SER A 190 -1.78 7.93 3.50
N VAL A 191 -2.18 9.21 3.44
CA VAL A 191 -1.85 10.20 4.49
C VAL A 191 -2.55 9.86 5.81
N LEU A 192 -3.79 9.38 5.78
CA LEU A 192 -4.44 8.86 6.98
C LEU A 192 -3.72 7.62 7.51
N GLY A 193 -3.23 6.75 6.63
CA GLY A 193 -2.41 5.60 7.01
C GLY A 193 -1.12 6.00 7.72
N LEU A 194 -0.46 7.08 7.27
CA LEU A 194 0.68 7.68 7.95
C LEU A 194 0.32 8.24 9.32
N ALA A 195 -0.81 8.96 9.41
CA ALA A 195 -1.27 9.49 10.68
C ALA A 195 -1.58 8.37 11.68
N TYR A 196 -2.23 7.30 11.21
CA TYR A 196 -2.48 6.09 12.00
C TYR A 196 -1.17 5.46 12.50
N SER A 197 -0.27 5.13 11.58
CA SER A 197 0.98 4.44 11.88
C SER A 197 1.88 5.28 12.78
N GLY A 198 2.09 6.56 12.45
CA GLY A 198 2.85 7.50 13.27
C GLY A 198 2.27 7.69 14.67
N THR A 199 0.94 7.74 14.82
CA THR A 199 0.30 7.79 16.14
C THR A 199 0.55 6.51 16.93
N ARG A 200 0.45 5.35 16.27
CA ARG A 200 0.67 4.03 16.89
C ARG A 200 2.15 3.85 17.31
N THR A 201 3.09 4.32 16.47
CA THR A 201 4.52 4.40 16.77
C THR A 201 4.76 5.27 18.00
N GLY A 202 4.16 6.47 18.04
CA GLY A 202 4.24 7.39 19.18
C GLY A 202 3.71 6.78 20.47
N ILE A 203 2.56 6.09 20.41
CA ILE A 203 1.99 5.36 21.56
C ILE A 203 2.95 4.30 22.07
N THR A 204 3.53 3.49 21.17
CA THR A 204 4.49 2.45 21.55
C THR A 204 5.74 3.04 22.21
N ILE A 205 6.31 4.11 21.65
CA ILE A 205 7.50 4.78 22.23
C ILE A 205 7.17 5.41 23.59
N ALA A 206 6.05 6.13 23.69
CA ALA A 206 5.63 6.75 24.94
C ALA A 206 5.48 5.72 26.06
N ARG A 207 4.92 4.55 25.75
CA ARG A 207 4.79 3.44 26.69
C ARG A 207 6.12 2.84 27.11
N LEU A 208 7.05 2.64 26.17
CA LEU A 208 8.41 2.22 26.50
C LEU A 208 9.12 3.21 27.43
N ALA A 209 8.80 4.50 27.32
CA ALA A 209 9.29 5.55 28.22
C ALA A 209 8.52 5.63 29.55
N GLY A 210 7.53 4.75 29.79
CA GLY A 210 6.70 4.75 30.99
C GLY A 210 5.62 5.83 31.02
N TRP A 211 5.32 6.47 29.88
CA TRP A 211 4.32 7.53 29.78
C TRP A 211 2.95 6.97 29.40
N THR A 212 1.91 7.54 29.98
CA THR A 212 0.52 7.20 29.65
C THR A 212 0.04 7.99 28.44
N TRP A 213 -0.60 7.31 27.50
CA TRP A 213 -1.26 7.94 26.35
C TRP A 213 -2.76 8.13 26.62
N PRO A 214 -3.42 9.18 26.08
CA PRO A 214 -4.86 9.34 26.25
C PRO A 214 -5.65 8.14 25.70
N SER A 215 -6.46 7.51 26.56
CA SER A 215 -7.24 6.30 26.22
C SER A 215 -8.22 6.51 25.06
N ILE A 216 -8.76 7.73 24.92
CA ILE A 216 -9.66 8.10 23.81
C ILE A 216 -8.96 8.03 22.45
N VAL A 217 -7.68 8.40 22.38
CA VAL A 217 -6.90 8.38 21.15
C VAL A 217 -6.66 6.94 20.71
N GLU A 218 -6.27 6.09 21.65
CA GLU A 218 -5.98 4.68 21.40
C GLU A 218 -7.23 3.84 21.10
N THR A 219 -8.33 4.11 21.81
CA THR A 219 -9.54 3.28 21.70
C THR A 219 -10.40 3.65 20.49
N HIS A 220 -10.41 4.93 20.09
CA HIS A 220 -11.34 5.41 19.05
C HIS A 220 -10.62 6.07 17.88
N ILE A 221 -9.71 7.02 18.12
CA ILE A 221 -9.13 7.81 17.03
C ILE A 221 -8.21 6.97 16.15
N VAL A 222 -7.29 6.22 16.75
CA VAL A 222 -6.35 5.35 16.04
C VAL A 222 -7.12 4.30 15.21
N PRO A 223 -8.07 3.55 15.78
CA PRO A 223 -8.79 2.56 15.00
C PRO A 223 -9.64 3.18 13.87
N ILE A 224 -10.35 4.29 14.11
CA ILE A 224 -11.12 4.98 13.07
C ILE A 224 -10.22 5.48 11.94
N THR A 225 -9.05 6.04 12.28
CA THR A 225 -8.10 6.56 11.29
C THR A 225 -7.57 5.44 10.40
N GLY A 226 -7.22 4.29 10.99
CA GLY A 226 -6.79 3.10 10.23
C GLY A 226 -7.88 2.56 9.30
N ALA A 227 -9.13 2.48 9.78
CA ALA A 227 -10.26 2.02 8.97
C ALA A 227 -10.56 2.97 7.79
N LEU A 228 -10.55 4.30 8.03
CA LEU A 228 -10.74 5.30 6.97
C LEU A 228 -9.60 5.29 5.95
N ALA A 229 -8.35 5.12 6.41
CA ALA A 229 -7.20 4.97 5.53
C ALA A 229 -7.39 3.80 4.56
N ALA A 230 -7.70 2.62 5.09
CA ALA A 230 -7.90 1.42 4.29
C ALA A 230 -9.08 1.55 3.31
N LEU A 231 -10.18 2.16 3.75
CA LEU A 231 -11.35 2.44 2.91
C LEU A 231 -11.00 3.37 1.75
N PHE A 232 -10.39 4.53 2.03
CA PHE A 232 -10.04 5.52 1.00
C PHE A 232 -9.00 4.99 0.03
N VAL A 233 -7.99 4.28 0.51
CA VAL A 233 -7.00 3.64 -0.37
C VAL A 233 -7.70 2.66 -1.32
N THR A 234 -8.58 1.82 -0.81
CA THR A 234 -9.28 0.79 -1.62
C THR A 234 -10.25 1.41 -2.62
N VAL A 235 -11.09 2.35 -2.18
CA VAL A 235 -12.02 3.08 -3.06
C VAL A 235 -11.25 3.91 -4.11
N GLY A 236 -10.19 4.60 -3.68
CA GLY A 236 -9.36 5.42 -4.54
C GLY A 236 -8.61 4.62 -5.60
N ILE A 237 -8.13 3.41 -5.27
CA ILE A 237 -7.44 2.54 -6.23
C ILE A 237 -8.41 1.88 -7.20
N THR A 238 -9.65 1.61 -6.79
CA THR A 238 -10.67 0.95 -7.62
C THR A 238 -11.33 1.90 -8.63
N LEU A 239 -11.50 3.18 -8.29
CA LEU A 239 -12.11 4.17 -9.20
C LEU A 239 -11.37 4.29 -10.57
N PRO A 240 -10.04 4.51 -10.61
CA PRO A 240 -9.29 4.68 -11.86
C PRO A 240 -9.29 3.43 -12.73
N THR A 241 -9.38 2.25 -12.11
CA THR A 241 -9.38 0.95 -12.77
C THR A 241 -10.73 0.63 -13.41
N VAL A 242 -11.84 0.90 -12.71
CA VAL A 242 -13.20 0.73 -13.26
C VAL A 242 -13.48 1.75 -14.37
N ALA A 243 -12.91 2.97 -14.28
CA ALA A 243 -13.14 4.04 -15.24
C ALA A 243 -12.52 3.82 -16.65
N LYS A 244 -11.84 2.69 -16.94
CA LYS A 244 -11.32 2.29 -18.27
C LYS A 244 -10.52 3.37 -19.05
N ARG A 245 -9.88 4.36 -18.40
CA ARG A 245 -9.32 5.53 -19.13
C ARG A 245 -7.91 5.97 -18.77
N VAL A 246 -7.15 5.22 -17.98
CA VAL A 246 -5.74 5.57 -17.70
C VAL A 246 -4.79 4.79 -18.59
N LEU A 247 -4.74 5.13 -19.89
CA LEU A 247 -3.57 4.80 -20.71
C LEU A 247 -2.43 5.74 -20.29
N PRO A 248 -1.25 5.26 -19.89
CA PRO A 248 -0.12 6.16 -19.66
C PRO A 248 0.07 7.04 -20.89
N PRO A 249 0.49 8.31 -20.75
CA PRO A 249 0.84 9.11 -21.91
C PRO A 249 1.86 8.30 -22.72
N ARG A 250 1.51 7.97 -23.97
CA ARG A 250 2.51 7.52 -24.93
C ARG A 250 3.51 8.66 -25.01
N VAL A 251 4.63 8.54 -24.30
CA VAL A 251 5.85 9.23 -24.70
C VAL A 251 6.11 8.62 -26.07
N ARG A 252 5.65 9.31 -27.13
CA ARG A 252 6.11 9.02 -28.47
C ARG A 252 7.63 9.08 -28.33
N PRO A 253 8.38 7.98 -28.54
CA PRO A 253 9.82 8.11 -28.69
C PRO A 253 9.98 9.22 -29.71
N ALA A 254 10.74 10.26 -29.36
CA ALA A 254 11.00 11.38 -30.24
C ALA A 254 11.44 10.76 -31.55
N THR A 255 10.52 10.72 -32.51
CA THR A 255 10.77 10.07 -33.78
C THR A 255 11.98 10.81 -34.31
N ASP A 256 13.03 10.04 -34.56
CA ASP A 256 14.28 10.38 -35.24
C ASP A 256 14.07 10.98 -36.66
N ARG A 257 12.83 11.40 -36.97
CA ARG A 257 12.41 12.17 -38.13
C ARG A 257 12.87 13.63 -38.05
N GLY A 258 13.18 14.16 -36.86
CA GLY A 258 13.68 15.53 -36.71
C GLY A 258 15.16 15.74 -37.06
N VAL A 259 15.97 14.67 -37.01
CA VAL A 259 17.41 14.75 -37.30
C VAL A 259 17.70 14.50 -38.79
N LYS A 260 16.96 13.60 -39.43
CA LYS A 260 17.12 13.34 -40.88
C LYS A 260 16.68 14.53 -41.76
N ASP A 261 15.61 15.25 -41.41
CA ASP A 261 15.18 16.43 -42.22
C ASP A 261 16.13 17.63 -42.08
N ARG A 262 16.83 17.78 -40.94
CA ARG A 262 17.86 18.83 -40.81
C ARG A 262 19.17 18.47 -41.50
N ALA A 263 19.50 17.19 -41.64
CA ALA A 263 20.66 16.73 -42.38
C ALA A 263 20.47 16.91 -43.90
N VAL A 264 19.26 16.64 -44.42
CA VAL A 264 18.97 16.81 -45.86
C VAL A 264 18.89 18.29 -46.27
N ARG A 265 18.39 19.18 -45.40
CA ARG A 265 18.35 20.63 -45.69
C ARG A 265 19.71 21.34 -45.67
N ARG A 266 20.78 20.73 -45.17
CA ARG A 266 22.14 21.34 -45.21
C ARG A 266 22.95 20.97 -46.45
N ILE A 267 22.47 20.06 -47.30
CA ILE A 267 23.18 19.64 -48.53
C ILE A 267 22.60 20.34 -49.78
N ALA A 268 21.49 21.08 -49.64
CA ALA A 268 20.83 21.78 -50.73
C ALA A 268 20.86 23.30 -50.53
N LEU A 269 22.05 23.91 -50.53
CA LEU A 269 22.22 25.33 -50.84
C LEU A 269 23.48 25.47 -51.71
N PRO A 270 23.36 26.02 -52.93
CA PRO A 270 24.48 26.29 -53.85
C PRO A 270 25.36 27.45 -53.38
#